data_AF-A0A1Q7YWG6-F1
#
_entry.id   AF-A0A1Q7YWG6-F1
#
_cell.length_a   1.000
_cell.length_b   1.000
_cell.length_c   1.000
_cell.angle_alpha   90.00
_cell.angle_beta   90.00
_cell.angle_gamma   90.00
#
_symmetry.space_group_name_H-M   'P 1'
#
loop_
_entity.id
_entity.type
_entity.pdbx_description
1 polymer ?
#
loop_
_entity_poly.entity_id
_entity_poly.type
_entity_poly.pdbx_seq_one_letter_code
_entity_poly.pdbx_strand_id
1 'polypeptide(L)' 'MEKVEKWSESVLWRIIGTIIAFAGFLVGSLIYVGFYAKNFNAFQDFVVVAVALIIALSAIAIMWVTFAGRRGLMRGKWGP' A
#
# COMPACT_ATOMS: atom_id res chain seq x y z
N MET A 1 7.01 6.69 28.60
CA MET A 1 7.85 5.78 27.80
C MET A 1 6.99 4.70 27.15
N GLU A 2 6.25 3.90 27.91
CA GLU A 2 5.41 2.79 27.41
C GLU A 2 4.38 3.17 26.30
N LYS A 3 3.69 4.30 26.41
CA LYS A 3 2.73 4.77 25.37
C LYS A 3 3.39 5.13 24.04
N VAL A 4 4.63 5.60 24.06
CA VAL A 4 5.39 6.00 22.85
C VAL A 4 5.90 4.74 22.14
N GLU A 5 6.31 3.74 22.91
CA GLU A 5 6.81 2.45 22.43
C GLU A 5 5.72 1.63 21.74
N LYS A 6 4.53 1.50 22.37
CA LYS A 6 3.34 0.89 21.75
C LYS A 6 2.90 1.59 20.46
N TRP A 7 3.08 2.92 20.40
CA TRP A 7 2.78 3.70 19.20
C TRP A 7 3.75 3.42 18.06
N SER A 8 5.04 3.30 18.37
CA SER A 8 6.10 2.92 17.43
C SER A 8 5.82 1.53 16.86
N GLU A 9 5.50 0.57 17.72
CA GLU A 9 5.26 -0.83 17.35
C GLU A 9 4.05 -0.99 16.40
N SER A 10 2.95 -0.27 16.65
CA SER A 10 1.78 -0.30 15.77
C SER A 10 2.06 0.26 14.37
N VAL A 11 2.87 1.33 14.27
CA VAL A 11 3.27 1.91 12.99
C VAL A 11 4.20 0.95 12.24
N LEU A 12 5.15 0.33 12.95
CA LEU A 12 6.08 -0.67 12.41
C LEU A 12 5.36 -1.85 11.77
N TRP A 13 4.39 -2.45 12.48
CA TRP A 13 3.59 -3.57 11.94
C TRP A 13 2.80 -3.18 10.69
N ARG A 14 2.32 -1.94 10.61
CA ARG A 14 1.60 -1.43 9.43
C ARG A 14 2.52 -1.23 8.24
N ILE A 15 3.74 -0.73 8.46
CA ILE A 15 4.76 -0.61 7.42
C ILE A 15 5.09 -2.01 6.89
N ILE A 16 5.36 -2.96 7.78
CA ILE A 16 5.64 -4.36 7.42
C ILE A 16 4.47 -4.94 6.61
N GLY A 17 3.24 -4.79 7.08
CA GLY A 17 2.05 -5.26 6.38
C GLY A 17 1.87 -4.63 4.99
N THR A 18 2.17 -3.33 4.86
CA THR A 18 2.13 -2.64 3.56
C THR A 18 3.18 -3.19 2.60
N ILE A 19 4.40 -3.44 3.07
CA ILE A 19 5.49 -4.01 2.27
C ILE A 19 5.12 -5.41 1.81
N ILE A 20 4.63 -6.27 2.70
CA ILE A 20 4.24 -7.64 2.36
C ILE A 20 3.08 -7.64 1.34
N ALA A 21 2.05 -6.83 1.58
CA ALA A 21 0.92 -6.72 0.66
C ALA A 21 1.36 -6.21 -0.72
N PHE A 22 2.20 -5.18 -0.77
CA PHE A 22 2.72 -4.64 -2.02
C PHE A 22 3.61 -5.63 -2.76
N ALA A 23 4.51 -6.31 -2.05
CA ALA A 23 5.38 -7.33 -2.62
C ALA A 23 4.57 -8.51 -3.18
N GLY A 24 3.60 -9.01 -2.40
CA GLY A 24 2.72 -10.10 -2.85
C GLY A 24 1.88 -9.70 -4.06
N PHE A 25 1.36 -8.48 -4.09
CA PHE A 25 0.64 -7.95 -5.24
C PHE A 25 1.53 -7.84 -6.49
N LEU A 26 2.76 -7.32 -6.33
CA LEU A 26 3.71 -7.20 -7.43
C LEU A 26 4.10 -8.58 -7.98
N VAL A 27 4.46 -9.53 -7.11
CA VAL A 27 4.76 -10.92 -7.48
C VAL A 27 3.56 -11.56 -8.19
N GLY A 28 2.35 -11.38 -7.67
CA GLY A 28 1.12 -11.88 -8.29
C GLY A 28 0.89 -11.29 -9.68
N SER A 29 1.09 -9.99 -9.85
CA SER A 29 0.95 -9.32 -11.15
C SER A 29 1.96 -9.83 -12.19
N LEU A 30 3.21 -10.08 -11.77
CA LEU A 30 4.25 -10.64 -12.63
C LEU A 30 3.96 -12.11 -12.99
N ILE A 31 3.47 -12.92 -12.04
CA ILE A 31 3.06 -14.29 -12.31
C ILE A 31 1.89 -14.32 -13.31
N TYR A 32 0.91 -13.43 -13.14
CA TYR A 32 -0.23 -13.34 -14.05
C TYR A 32 0.22 -13.07 -15.49
N VAL A 33 1.04 -12.04 -15.67
CA VAL A 33 1.55 -11.66 -16.98
C VAL A 33 2.47 -12.74 -17.56
N GLY A 34 3.40 -13.28 -16.76
CA GLY A 34 4.37 -14.27 -17.23
C GLY A 34 3.80 -15.64 -17.58
N PHE A 35 2.71 -16.07 -16.93
CA PHE A 35 2.19 -17.45 -17.10
C PHE A 35 0.78 -17.52 -17.67
N TYR A 36 -0.05 -16.49 -17.47
CA TYR A 36 -1.48 -16.52 -17.81
C TYR A 36 -1.86 -15.57 -18.95
N ALA A 37 -1.07 -14.54 -19.24
CA ALA A 37 -1.34 -13.59 -20.33
C ALA A 37 -0.85 -14.09 -21.70
N LYS A 38 -1.25 -15.30 -22.11
CA LYS A 38 -0.74 -15.97 -23.34
C LYS A 38 -0.97 -15.22 -24.65
N ASN A 39 -1.92 -14.29 -24.69
CA ASN A 39 -2.29 -13.52 -25.89
C ASN A 39 -1.81 -12.07 -25.84
N PHE A 40 -1.09 -11.67 -24.79
CA PHE A 40 -0.58 -10.32 -24.69
C PHE A 40 0.77 -10.21 -25.39
N ASN A 41 1.01 -9.03 -25.96
CA ASN A 41 2.34 -8.66 -26.39
C ASN A 41 3.12 -7.99 -25.24
N ALA A 42 4.44 -7.88 -25.39
CA ALA A 42 5.30 -7.34 -24.34
C ALA A 42 4.91 -5.92 -23.88
N PHE A 43 4.29 -5.11 -24.75
CA PHE A 43 3.80 -3.79 -24.39
C PHE A 43 2.54 -3.87 -23.51
N GLN A 44 1.59 -4.74 -23.85
CA GLN A 44 0.38 -4.97 -23.05
C GLN A 44 0.72 -5.52 -21.66
N ASP A 45 1.69 -6.43 -21.59
CA ASP A 45 2.24 -6.96 -20.35
C ASP A 45 2.77 -5.86 -19.44
N PHE A 46 3.60 -4.97 -20.01
CA PHE A 46 4.13 -3.82 -19.29
C PHE A 46 3.02 -2.87 -18.82
N VAL A 47 2.03 -2.57 -19.67
CA VAL A 47 0.89 -1.71 -19.32
C VAL A 47 0.09 -2.31 -18.15
N VAL A 48 -0.15 -3.62 -18.15
CA VAL A 48 -0.90 -4.27 -17.07
C VAL A 48 -0.16 -4.18 -15.74
N VAL A 49 1.15 -4.44 -15.72
CA VAL A 49 1.95 -4.29 -14.50
C VAL A 49 1.98 -2.83 -14.04
N ALA A 50 2.12 -1.87 -14.97
CA ALA A 50 2.12 -0.45 -14.66
C ALA A 50 0.79 0.02 -14.06
N VAL A 51 -0.34 -0.38 -14.64
CA VAL A 51 -1.68 -0.08 -14.11
C VAL A 51 -1.87 -0.72 -12.74
N ALA A 52 -1.46 -1.97 -12.56
CA ALA A 52 -1.50 -2.66 -11.28
C ALA A 52 -0.72 -1.87 -10.21
N LEU A 53 0.49 -1.41 -10.53
CA LEU A 53 1.32 -0.59 -9.63
C LEU A 53 0.65 0.73 -9.27
N ILE A 54 0.02 1.43 -10.22
CA ILE A 54 -0.71 2.68 -9.96
C ILE A 54 -1.85 2.43 -8.98
N ILE A 55 -2.62 1.35 -9.16
CA ILE A 55 -3.70 0.97 -8.25
C ILE A 55 -3.16 0.68 -6.85
N ALA A 56 -2.09 -0.11 -6.75
CA ALA A 56 -1.47 -0.45 -5.48
C ALA A 56 -0.96 0.79 -4.72
N LEU A 57 -0.24 1.67 -5.41
CA LEU A 57 0.26 2.93 -4.83
C LEU A 57 -0.90 3.85 -4.41
N SER A 58 -1.96 3.93 -5.21
CA SER A 58 -3.15 4.71 -4.88
C SER A 58 -3.83 4.19 -3.62
N ALA A 59 -3.99 2.86 -3.49
CA ALA A 59 -4.57 2.23 -2.31
C ALA A 59 -3.73 2.49 -1.05
N ILE A 60 -2.40 2.37 -1.17
CA ILE A 60 -1.46 2.69 -0.09
C ILE A 60 -1.59 4.17 0.30
N ALA A 61 -1.58 5.08 -0.67
CA ALA A 61 -1.72 6.51 -0.42
C ALA A 61 -3.03 6.83 0.31
N ILE A 62 -4.17 6.30 -0.15
CA ILE A 62 -5.48 6.49 0.50
C ILE A 62 -5.47 5.97 1.93
N MET A 63 -4.91 4.78 2.17
CA MET A 63 -4.81 4.18 3.50
C MET A 63 -4.03 5.10 4.47
N TRP A 64 -2.88 5.60 4.03
CA TRP A 64 -2.03 6.46 4.86
C TRP A 64 -2.62 7.87 5.03
N VAL A 65 -3.20 8.46 3.99
CA VAL A 65 -3.89 9.76 4.04
C VAL A 65 -5.10 9.70 4.97
N THR A 66 -5.91 8.65 4.89
CA THR A 66 -7.07 8.46 5.79
C THR A 66 -6.62 8.38 7.25
N PHE A 67 -5.48 7.75 7.51
CA PHE A 67 -4.93 7.63 8.86
C PHE A 67 -4.27 8.93 9.35
N ALA A 68 -3.62 9.68 8.48
CA ALA A 68 -3.12 11.03 8.78
C ALA A 68 -4.29 11.99 9.04
N GLY A 69 -5.34 11.94 8.22
CA GLY A 69 -6.57 12.74 8.36
C GLY A 69 -7.30 12.46 9.67
N ARG A 70 -7.48 11.19 10.07
CA ARG A 70 -8.03 10.85 11.41
C ARG A 70 -7.17 11.40 12.55
N ARG A 71 -5.84 11.41 12.42
CA ARG A 71 -4.92 11.96 13.44
C ARG A 71 -4.96 13.49 13.49
N GLY A 72 -5.11 14.17 12.35
CA GLY A 72 -5.30 15.62 12.28
C GLY A 72 -6.65 16.06 12.88
N LEU A 73 -7.73 15.32 12.60
CA LEU A 73 -9.06 15.58 13.15
C LEU A 73 -9.13 15.37 14.68
N MET A 74 -8.37 14.43 15.22
CA MET A 74 -8.28 14.25 16.68
C MET A 74 -7.48 15.36 17.37
N ARG A 75 -6.49 15.97 16.71
CA ARG A 75 -5.77 17.16 17.23
C ARG A 75 -6.61 18.45 17.10
N GLY A 76 -7.46 18.56 16.09
CA GLY A 76 -8.38 19.69 15.92
C GLY A 76 -9.58 19.69 16.88
N LYS A 77 -9.98 18.52 17.42
CA LYS A 77 -11.06 18.40 18.42
C LYS A 77 -10.60 18.47 19.89
N TRP A 78 -9.29 18.48 20.13
CA TRP A 78 -8.69 18.54 21.49
C TRP A 78 -7.55 19.58 21.57
N GLY A 79 -7.66 20.67 20.82
CA GLY A 79 -6.91 21.88 21.14
C GLY A 79 -7.62 22.63 22.27
N PRO A 80 -6.89 23.31 23.19
CA PRO A 80 -7.51 24.37 23.99
C PRO A 80 -8.12 25.46 23.09
#